data_AF-A0A534RFW9-F1
#
_entry.id   AF-A0A534RFW9-F1
#
_cell.length_a   1.000
_cell.length_b   1.000
_cell.length_c   1.000
_cell.angle_alpha   90.00
_cell.angle_beta   90.00
_cell.angle_gamma   90.00
#
_symmetry.space_group_name_H-M   'P 1'
#
loop_
_entity.id
_entity.type
_entity.pdbx_description
1 polymer ?
#
loop_
_entity_poly.entity_id
_entity_poly.type
_entity_poly.pdbx_seq_one_letter_code
_entity_poly.pdbx_strand_id
1 'polypeptide(L)'
;MTVRIRRRALLALVLAAIAAPGVTARPRRVRPIRLKLEGYVEHAPADTPIVATLTLRHRERSRPFAVKKLTVLTPPPSAGDVLAAVRPYPTSFVLHGPDATLVRFNDAEAGAGLSILGYWRAGSFDLMVDRIDPLEPPKK
;
A
#
# COMPACT_ATOMS: atom_id res chain seq x y z
N MET A 1 33.53 42.32 57.91
CA MET A 1 32.11 42.01 58.13
C MET A 1 31.56 41.39 56.86
N THR A 2 31.43 40.06 56.89
CA THR A 2 30.92 39.15 55.88
C THR A 2 29.44 39.44 55.60
N VAL A 3 28.97 39.34 54.35
CA VAL A 3 27.83 38.46 53.95
C VAL A 3 27.88 38.27 52.41
N ARG A 4 28.34 37.08 52.01
CA ARG A 4 28.23 36.50 50.66
C ARG A 4 26.86 35.86 50.49
N ILE A 5 25.85 36.54 49.97
CA ILE A 5 24.59 35.90 49.56
C ILE A 5 24.08 36.72 48.37
N ARG A 6 24.10 36.22 47.14
CA ARG A 6 22.90 35.74 46.42
C ARG A 6 23.32 35.13 45.06
N ARG A 7 24.01 33.97 45.07
CA ARG A 7 24.28 33.19 43.84
C ARG A 7 23.55 31.85 43.79
N ARG A 8 22.57 31.63 44.67
CA ARG A 8 21.86 30.34 44.79
C ARG A 8 20.44 30.31 44.23
N ALA A 9 19.90 31.43 43.75
CA ALA A 9 18.52 31.47 43.26
C ALA A 9 18.37 31.12 41.77
N LEU A 10 19.45 31.08 40.99
CA LEU A 10 19.39 30.82 39.54
C LEU A 10 19.52 29.34 39.13
N LEU A 11 19.83 28.44 40.07
CA LEU A 11 19.97 27.01 39.77
C LEU A 11 18.67 26.20 39.92
N ALA A 12 17.58 26.79 40.41
CA ALA A 12 16.33 26.07 40.66
C ALA A 12 15.36 26.06 39.46
N LEU A 13 15.57 26.92 38.45
CA LEU A 13 14.63 27.02 37.31
C LEU A 13 15.02 26.14 36.10
N VAL A 14 16.21 25.53 36.10
CA VAL A 14 16.71 24.74 34.94
C VAL A 14 16.34 23.25 35.05
N LEU A 15 15.97 22.76 36.24
CA LEU A 15 15.66 21.34 36.46
C LEU A 15 14.19 20.95 36.21
N ALA A 16 13.29 21.91 35.98
CA ALA A 16 11.86 21.63 35.78
C ALA A 16 11.47 21.31 34.32
N ALA A 17 12.43 21.32 33.38
CA ALA A 17 12.13 21.17 31.94
C ALA A 17 12.17 19.73 31.40
N ILE A 18 12.49 18.71 32.21
CA ILE A 18 12.73 17.33 31.70
C ILE A 18 11.51 16.40 31.92
N ALA A 19 10.44 16.87 32.55
CA ALA A 19 9.23 16.07 32.75
C ALA A 19 8.08 16.52 31.83
N ALA A 20 8.35 16.72 30.53
CA ALA A 20 7.27 16.59 29.57
C ALA A 20 6.96 15.09 29.46
N PRO A 21 5.77 14.61 29.87
CA PRO A 21 5.39 13.24 29.55
C PRO A 21 5.44 13.16 28.04
N GLY A 22 6.41 12.40 27.53
CA GLY A 22 6.54 12.14 26.12
C GLY A 22 5.17 11.72 25.64
N VAL A 23 4.59 12.52 24.74
CA VAL A 23 3.42 12.10 23.98
C VAL A 23 3.88 10.86 23.24
N THR A 24 3.68 9.69 23.87
CA THR A 24 3.88 8.41 23.22
C THR A 24 2.80 8.36 22.17
N ALA A 25 3.11 8.89 20.99
CA ALA A 25 2.29 8.75 19.80
C ALA A 25 2.11 7.25 19.63
N ARG A 26 0.94 6.75 20.04
CA ARG A 26 0.62 5.33 19.96
C ARG A 26 0.85 4.94 18.50
N PRO A 27 1.70 3.95 18.18
CA PRO A 27 1.97 3.61 16.80
C PRO A 27 0.64 3.34 16.12
N ARG A 28 0.31 4.17 15.12
CA ARG A 28 -0.93 4.05 14.36
C ARG A 28 -0.86 2.69 13.69
N ARG A 29 -1.59 1.71 14.22
CA ARG A 29 -1.67 0.37 13.63
C ARG A 29 -2.17 0.54 12.20
N VAL A 30 -1.28 0.40 11.22
CA VAL A 30 -1.64 0.45 9.81
C VAL A 30 -2.47 -0.80 9.55
N ARG A 31 -3.78 -0.63 9.41
CA ARG A 31 -4.68 -1.74 9.11
C ARG A 31 -4.46 -2.16 7.67
N PRO A 32 -4.32 -3.45 7.37
CA PRO A 32 -4.29 -3.92 6.00
C PRO A 32 -5.61 -3.57 5.31
N ILE A 33 -5.52 -2.97 4.13
CA ILE A 33 -6.66 -2.56 3.31
C ILE A 33 -6.90 -3.67 2.31
N ARG A 34 -8.08 -4.30 2.37
CA ARG A 34 -8.41 -5.36 1.42
C ARG A 34 -8.78 -4.74 0.07
N LEU A 35 -8.09 -5.18 -0.98
CA LEU A 35 -8.22 -4.69 -2.35
C LEU A 35 -8.62 -5.85 -3.27
N LYS A 36 -9.43 -5.54 -4.29
CA LYS A 36 -9.67 -6.40 -5.44
C LYS A 36 -9.30 -5.64 -6.70
N LEU A 37 -8.30 -6.14 -7.43
CA LEU A 37 -7.89 -5.62 -8.74
C LEU A 37 -8.46 -6.52 -9.83
N GLU A 38 -9.17 -5.94 -10.78
CA GLU A 38 -9.68 -6.62 -11.95
C GLU A 38 -9.06 -5.96 -13.17
N GLY A 39 -8.47 -6.75 -14.06
CA GLY A 39 -7.71 -6.22 -15.19
C GLY A 39 -7.10 -7.29 -16.06
N TYR A 40 -6.19 -6.87 -16.92
CA TYR A 40 -5.57 -7.70 -17.94
C TYR A 40 -4.06 -7.60 -17.86
N VAL A 41 -3.39 -8.73 -18.08
CA VAL A 41 -1.94 -8.80 -18.09
C VAL A 41 -1.41 -8.12 -19.35
N GLU A 42 -0.47 -7.19 -19.18
CA GLU A 42 0.19 -6.38 -20.23
C GLU A 42 -0.72 -5.42 -21.00
N HIS A 43 -1.76 -5.94 -21.66
CA HIS A 43 -2.68 -5.16 -22.48
C HIS A 43 -4.11 -5.67 -22.28
N ALA A 44 -5.08 -4.80 -22.51
CA ALA A 44 -6.50 -5.15 -22.49
C ALA A 44 -7.01 -5.39 -23.92
N PRO A 45 -8.10 -6.17 -24.08
CA PRO A 45 -8.81 -6.24 -25.35
C PRO A 45 -9.25 -4.84 -25.81
N ALA A 46 -9.38 -4.66 -27.14
CA ALA A 46 -9.90 -3.43 -27.71
C ALA A 46 -11.24 -3.03 -27.06
N ASP A 47 -11.46 -1.72 -26.95
CA ASP A 47 -12.68 -1.12 -26.37
C ASP A 47 -12.94 -1.44 -24.89
N THR A 48 -11.96 -2.00 -24.17
CA THR A 48 -12.07 -2.20 -22.73
C THR A 48 -11.65 -0.92 -22.00
N PRO A 49 -12.53 -0.29 -21.19
CA PRO A 49 -12.16 0.89 -20.41
C PRO A 49 -11.18 0.50 -19.30
N ILE A 50 -9.99 1.12 -19.31
CA ILE A 50 -8.92 0.92 -18.34
C ILE A 50 -8.80 2.16 -17.46
N VAL A 51 -8.81 1.96 -16.15
CA VAL A 51 -8.71 3.06 -15.16
C VAL A 51 -7.27 3.40 -14.81
N ALA A 52 -6.35 2.44 -14.94
CA ALA A 52 -4.92 2.65 -14.74
C ALA A 52 -4.11 1.49 -15.34
N THR A 53 -2.86 1.76 -15.72
CA THR A 53 -1.85 0.72 -15.96
C THR A 53 -0.90 0.70 -14.77
N LEU A 54 -0.80 -0.44 -14.09
CA LEU A 54 0.05 -0.63 -12.93
C LEU A 54 1.17 -1.62 -13.26
N THR A 55 2.35 -1.41 -12.71
CA THR A 55 3.42 -2.41 -12.80
C THR A 55 3.34 -3.32 -11.59
N LEU A 56 3.05 -4.61 -11.81
CA LEU A 56 3.03 -5.63 -10.76
C LEU A 56 4.32 -6.45 -10.83
N ARG A 57 4.99 -6.58 -9.70
CA ARG A 57 6.24 -7.32 -9.58
C ARG A 57 6.06 -8.56 -8.71
N HIS A 58 6.55 -9.68 -9.18
CA HIS A 58 6.73 -10.88 -8.38
C HIS A 58 8.14 -11.45 -8.62
N ARG A 59 8.93 -11.59 -7.57
CA ARG A 59 10.37 -11.93 -7.63
C ARG A 59 11.13 -10.96 -8.54
N GLU A 60 11.71 -11.46 -9.63
CA GLU A 60 12.47 -10.69 -10.62
C GLU A 60 11.63 -10.33 -11.85
N ARG A 61 10.37 -10.77 -11.92
CA ARG A 61 9.47 -10.47 -13.03
C ARG A 61 8.60 -9.28 -12.69
N SER A 62 8.63 -8.27 -13.54
CA SER A 62 7.74 -7.10 -13.50
C SER A 62 6.92 -7.08 -14.78
N ARG A 63 5.59 -7.04 -14.66
CA ARG A 63 4.68 -7.01 -15.81
C ARG A 63 3.67 -5.89 -15.64
N PRO A 64 3.36 -5.12 -16.70
CA PRO A 64 2.23 -4.22 -16.70
C PRO A 64 0.93 -4.98 -16.47
N PHE A 65 -0.01 -4.34 -15.81
CA PHE A 65 -1.35 -4.84 -15.56
C PHE A 65 -2.34 -3.70 -15.83
N ALA A 66 -3.11 -3.85 -16.90
CA ALA A 66 -4.14 -2.91 -17.31
C ALA A 66 -5.37 -3.08 -16.41
N VAL A 67 -5.46 -2.24 -15.38
CA VAL A 67 -6.54 -2.28 -14.39
C VAL A 67 -7.82 -1.76 -15.02
N LYS A 68 -8.82 -2.64 -15.15
CA LYS A 68 -10.19 -2.30 -15.53
C LYS A 68 -10.95 -1.73 -14.33
N LYS A 69 -10.75 -2.30 -13.14
CA LYS A 69 -11.43 -1.87 -11.91
C LYS A 69 -10.58 -2.15 -10.69
N LEU A 70 -10.54 -1.19 -9.77
CA LEU A 70 -10.00 -1.36 -8.43
C LEU A 70 -11.14 -1.18 -7.43
N THR A 71 -11.32 -2.17 -6.55
CA THR A 71 -12.32 -2.13 -5.48
C THR A 71 -11.63 -2.17 -4.13
N VAL A 72 -11.91 -1.19 -3.27
CA VAL A 72 -11.49 -1.23 -1.86
C VAL A 72 -12.60 -1.90 -1.05
N LEU A 73 -12.31 -3.07 -0.51
CA LEU A 73 -13.25 -3.87 0.27
C LEU A 73 -13.23 -3.49 1.76
N THR A 74 -12.24 -2.73 2.21
CA THR A 74 -12.13 -2.27 3.61
C THR A 74 -11.84 -0.78 3.65
N PRO A 75 -12.85 0.08 3.49
CA PRO A 75 -12.68 1.54 3.52
C PRO A 75 -12.42 2.05 4.95
N PRO A 76 -11.76 3.21 5.12
CA PRO A 76 -11.00 3.99 4.12
C PRO A 76 -9.63 3.34 3.79
N PRO A 77 -8.96 3.67 2.67
CA PRO A 77 -9.15 4.79 1.72
C PRO A 77 -10.05 4.47 0.50
N SER A 78 -10.25 5.42 -0.43
CA SER A 78 -10.97 5.18 -1.70
C SER A 78 -10.07 4.53 -2.76
N ALA A 79 -10.65 3.99 -3.83
CA ALA A 79 -9.87 3.41 -4.94
C ALA A 79 -8.99 4.46 -5.64
N GLY A 80 -9.49 5.70 -5.79
CA GLY A 80 -8.72 6.80 -6.35
C GLY A 80 -7.48 7.13 -5.52
N ASP A 81 -7.63 7.15 -4.18
CA ASP A 81 -6.51 7.39 -3.26
C ASP A 81 -5.45 6.29 -3.35
N VAL A 82 -5.88 5.02 -3.45
CA VAL A 82 -4.96 3.89 -3.63
C VAL A 82 -4.18 4.05 -4.93
N LEU A 83 -4.86 4.34 -6.06
CA LEU A 83 -4.20 4.54 -7.35
C LEU A 83 -3.25 5.74 -7.32
N ALA A 84 -3.65 6.85 -6.72
CA ALA A 84 -2.79 8.03 -6.57
C ALA A 84 -1.54 7.73 -5.73
N ALA A 85 -1.65 6.85 -4.73
CA ALA A 85 -0.53 6.46 -3.89
C ALA A 85 0.51 5.58 -4.62
N VAL A 86 0.09 4.74 -5.58
CA VAL A 86 0.99 3.74 -6.20
C VAL A 86 1.43 4.07 -7.62
N ARG A 87 0.65 4.84 -8.38
CA ARG A 87 0.94 5.19 -9.79
C ARG A 87 2.24 5.99 -10.04
N PRO A 88 2.69 6.89 -9.14
CA PRO A 88 3.90 7.67 -9.40
C PRO A 88 5.19 6.84 -9.48
N TYR A 89 5.14 5.58 -9.04
CA TYR A 89 6.32 4.75 -8.87
C TYR A 89 6.48 3.74 -10.01
N PRO A 90 7.72 3.41 -10.41
CA PRO A 90 7.98 2.42 -11.47
C PRO A 90 7.41 1.02 -11.19
N THR A 91 7.31 0.65 -9.91
CA THR A 91 6.62 -0.55 -9.42
C THR A 91 5.44 -0.11 -8.57
N SER A 92 4.22 -0.43 -9.01
CA SER A 92 3.01 -0.06 -8.29
C SER A 92 2.72 -1.02 -7.14
N PHE A 93 2.88 -2.32 -7.39
CA PHE A 93 2.77 -3.34 -6.34
C PHE A 93 3.85 -4.42 -6.45
N VAL A 94 4.36 -4.85 -5.31
CA VAL A 94 5.13 -6.08 -5.14
C VAL A 94 4.17 -7.14 -4.57
N LEU A 95 3.98 -8.21 -5.32
CA LEU A 95 3.07 -9.30 -4.99
C LEU A 95 3.77 -10.27 -4.04
N HIS A 96 3.13 -10.53 -2.89
CA HIS A 96 3.57 -11.50 -1.89
C HIS A 96 2.47 -12.53 -1.64
N GLY A 97 2.82 -13.75 -1.28
CA GLY A 97 1.87 -14.84 -1.05
C GLY A 97 2.41 -16.19 -1.47
N PRO A 98 1.59 -17.26 -1.41
CA PRO A 98 2.03 -18.60 -1.82
C PRO A 98 2.41 -18.62 -3.30
N ASP A 99 3.56 -19.22 -3.63
CA ASP A 99 4.04 -19.34 -5.02
C ASP A 99 3.01 -19.99 -5.93
N ALA A 100 2.31 -21.03 -5.45
CA ALA A 100 1.25 -21.70 -6.20
C ALA A 100 0.12 -20.75 -6.66
N THR A 101 -0.14 -19.67 -5.92
CA THR A 101 -1.09 -18.63 -6.30
C THR A 101 -0.45 -17.66 -7.29
N LEU A 102 0.76 -17.18 -7.00
CA LEU A 102 1.43 -16.14 -7.79
C LEU A 102 1.94 -16.62 -9.15
N VAL A 103 2.19 -17.92 -9.31
CA VAL A 103 2.49 -18.55 -10.60
C VAL A 103 1.37 -18.30 -11.62
N ARG A 104 0.10 -18.21 -11.20
CA ARG A 104 -1.02 -17.86 -12.08
C ARG A 104 -0.87 -16.50 -12.75
N PHE A 105 -0.26 -15.53 -12.06
CA PHE A 105 0.04 -14.22 -12.65
C PHE A 105 1.28 -14.27 -13.56
N ASN A 106 2.31 -15.02 -13.16
CA ASN A 106 3.54 -15.11 -13.94
C ASN A 106 3.36 -15.84 -15.27
N ASP A 107 2.51 -16.87 -15.28
CA ASP A 107 2.32 -17.76 -16.43
C ASP A 107 1.09 -17.37 -17.26
N ALA A 108 0.31 -16.38 -16.80
CA ALA A 108 -0.78 -15.82 -17.59
C ALA A 108 -0.26 -15.21 -18.89
N GLU A 109 -0.92 -15.54 -20.01
CA GLU A 109 -0.63 -14.95 -21.30
C GLU A 109 -0.90 -13.44 -21.30
N ALA A 110 -0.23 -12.72 -22.18
CA ALA A 110 -0.53 -11.31 -22.42
C ALA A 110 -1.99 -11.20 -22.93
N GLY A 111 -2.76 -10.27 -22.37
CA GLY A 111 -4.20 -10.15 -22.62
C GLY A 111 -5.08 -11.00 -21.70
N ALA A 112 -4.51 -11.89 -20.88
CA ALA A 112 -5.30 -12.70 -19.95
C ALA A 112 -5.96 -11.83 -18.87
N GLY A 113 -7.27 -12.00 -18.71
CA GLY A 113 -8.05 -11.31 -17.68
C GLY A 113 -7.90 -11.99 -16.33
N LEU A 114 -7.51 -11.23 -15.30
CA LEU A 114 -7.36 -11.72 -13.93
C LEU A 114 -8.11 -10.86 -12.92
N SER A 115 -8.55 -11.51 -11.85
CA SER A 115 -9.04 -10.90 -10.61
C SER A 115 -8.10 -11.24 -9.46
N ILE A 116 -7.42 -10.23 -8.92
CA ILE A 116 -6.44 -10.36 -7.85
C ILE A 116 -7.05 -9.80 -6.57
N LEU A 117 -7.27 -10.67 -5.59
CA LEU A 117 -7.72 -10.31 -4.26
C LEU A 117 -6.53 -10.31 -3.30
N GLY A 118 -6.40 -9.27 -2.48
CA GLY A 118 -5.31 -9.21 -1.52
C GLY A 118 -5.45 -8.10 -0.49
N TYR A 119 -4.38 -7.94 0.29
CA TYR A 119 -4.28 -6.95 1.34
C TYR A 119 -3.09 -6.05 1.07
N TRP A 120 -3.36 -4.75 0.95
CA TRP A 120 -2.36 -3.73 0.78
C TRP A 120 -2.11 -2.99 2.08
N ARG A 121 -0.85 -2.67 2.36
CA ARG A 121 -0.48 -1.78 3.45
C ARG A 121 -0.30 -0.36 2.90
N ALA A 122 -1.13 0.58 3.36
CA ALA A 122 -0.98 1.99 2.99
C ALA A 122 0.45 2.48 3.22
N GLY A 123 1.02 3.15 2.22
CA GLY A 123 2.41 3.64 2.24
C GLY A 123 3.46 2.57 1.91
N SER A 124 3.07 1.35 1.57
CA SER A 124 3.96 0.31 1.02
C SER A 124 3.60 0.00 -0.44
N PHE A 125 4.50 -0.68 -1.14
CA PHE A 125 4.22 -1.34 -2.42
C PHE A 125 3.72 -2.77 -2.22
N ASP A 126 3.75 -3.31 -1.00
CA ASP A 126 3.43 -4.71 -0.75
C ASP A 126 1.93 -4.98 -0.87
N LEU A 127 1.57 -5.87 -1.79
CA LEU A 127 0.25 -6.47 -1.91
C LEU A 127 0.35 -7.95 -1.52
N MET A 128 -0.16 -8.29 -0.34
CA MET A 128 -0.29 -9.67 0.09
C MET A 128 -1.48 -10.32 -0.61
N VAL A 129 -1.22 -11.14 -1.61
CA VAL A 129 -2.21 -11.79 -2.46
C VAL A 129 -2.84 -12.97 -1.72
N ASP A 130 -4.16 -12.91 -1.62
CA ASP A 130 -5.02 -13.96 -1.05
C ASP A 130 -5.38 -14.97 -2.16
N ARG A 131 -5.84 -14.47 -3.31
CA ARG A 131 -6.28 -15.31 -4.44
C ARG A 131 -6.13 -14.59 -5.78
N ILE A 132 -5.91 -15.39 -6.82
CA ILE A 132 -5.95 -14.97 -8.23
C ILE A 132 -6.92 -15.89 -8.98
N ASP A 133 -7.97 -15.31 -9.52
CA ASP A 133 -8.99 -16.00 -10.32
C ASP A 133 -9.01 -15.45 -11.75
N PRO A 134 -9.41 -16.25 -12.76
CA PRO A 134 -9.73 -15.72 -14.08
C PRO A 134 -10.80 -14.63 -13.98
N LEU A 135 -10.65 -13.55 -14.74
CA LEU A 135 -11.66 -12.50 -14.80
C LEU A 135 -12.92 -13.07 -15.48
N GLU A 136 -14.03 -13.06 -14.74
CA GLU A 136 -15.33 -13.48 -15.28
C GLU A 136 -15.66 -12.62 -16.52
N PRO A 137 -16.10 -13.20 -17.64
CA PRO A 137 -16.51 -12.42 -18.80
C PRO A 137 -17.66 -11.48 -18.38
N PRO A 138 -17.76 -10.28 -18.99
CA PRO A 138 -18.84 -9.36 -18.68
C PRO A 138 -20.18 -10.08 -18.88
N LYS A 139 -20.99 -10.15 -17.81
CA LYS A 139 -22.39 -10.57 -17.93
C LYS A 139 -23.07 -9.56 -18.85
N LYS A 140 -23.50 -10.02 -20.02
CA LYS A 140 -24.29 -9.24 -20.99
C LYS A 140 -25.61 -8.83 -20.37
#